data_AF-A0A7X8CXB0-F1
#
_entry.id   AF-A0A7X8CXB0-F1
#
_cell.length_a   1.000
_cell.length_b   1.000
_cell.length_c   1.000
_cell.angle_alpha   90.00
_cell.angle_beta   90.00
_cell.angle_gamma   90.00
#
_symmetry.space_group_name_H-M   'P 1'
#
loop_
_entity.id
_entity.type
_entity.pdbx_description
1 polymer ?
#
loop_
_entity_poly.entity_id
_entity_poly.type
_entity_poly.pdbx_seq_one_letter_code
_entity_poly.pdbx_strand_id
1 'polypeptide(L)'
;MGTLLVTAALFLFYLAALALEAEGVRRDRGSVPLRIGVTGTRGKSSVVRLIAAALRGSGRRVLAKTTGSRPRLILPDGSERDFPRFGPPSILEQKLLLRAARAEGADALVA
;
A
#
# COMPACT_ATOMS: atom_id res chain seq x y z
N MET A 1 26.59 25.88 24.19
CA MET A 1 26.95 24.45 24.10
C MET A 1 25.73 23.53 24.25
N GLY A 2 24.94 23.64 25.32
CA GLY A 2 23.80 22.74 25.59
C GLY A 2 22.72 22.70 24.50
N THR A 3 22.29 23.85 23.97
CA THR A 3 21.25 23.91 22.92
C THR A 3 21.65 23.17 21.64
N LEU A 4 22.92 23.26 21.24
CA LEU A 4 23.44 22.60 20.03
C LEU A 4 23.44 21.08 20.17
N LEU A 5 23.74 20.56 21.36
CA LEU A 5 23.70 19.12 21.63
C LEU A 5 22.26 18.59 21.59
N VAL A 6 21.31 19.34 22.16
CA VAL A 6 19.88 18.96 22.14
C VAL A 6 19.33 18.95 20.72
N THR A 7 19.61 19.98 19.91
CA THR A 7 19.15 20.01 18.51
C THR A 7 19.79 18.90 17.68
N ALA A 8 21.08 18.63 17.86
CA ALA A 8 21.75 17.52 17.18
C ALA A 8 21.14 16.15 17.56
N ALA A 9 20.84 15.93 18.84
CA ALA A 9 20.22 14.70 19.32
C ALA A 9 18.81 14.50 18.74
N LEU A 10 17.97 15.55 18.73
CA LEU A 10 16.64 15.50 18.12
C LEU A 10 16.70 15.24 16.61
N PHE A 11 17.66 15.86 15.93
CA PHE A 11 17.87 15.63 14.51
C PHE A 11 18.29 14.19 14.21
N LEU A 12 19.22 13.63 14.98
CA LEU A 12 19.64 12.24 14.83
C LEU A 12 18.48 11.26 15.12
N PHE A 13 17.70 11.54 16.16
CA PHE A 13 16.50 10.76 16.48
C PHE A 13 15.50 10.77 15.31
N TYR A 14 15.26 11.94 14.72
CA TYR A 14 14.40 12.08 13.55
C TYR A 14 14.92 11.27 12.34
N LEU A 15 16.22 11.34 12.05
CA LEU A 15 16.83 10.54 10.96
C LEU A 15 16.72 9.03 11.22
N ALA A 16 16.94 8.59 12.46
CA ALA A 16 16.78 7.19 12.85
C ALA A 16 15.33 6.71 12.65
N ALA A 17 14.34 7.53 13.06
CA ALA A 17 12.92 7.22 12.84
C ALA A 17 12.58 7.08 11.35
N LEU A 18 13.09 7.98 10.49
CA LEU A 18 12.90 7.90 9.04
C LEU A 18 13.55 6.64 8.44
N ALA A 19 14.75 6.28 8.90
CA ALA A 19 15.45 5.09 8.44
C ALA A 19 14.68 3.80 8.77
N LEU A 20 14.14 3.71 9.99
CA LEU A 20 13.30 2.59 10.43
C LEU A 20 12.00 2.50 9.61
N GLU A 21 11.36 3.64 9.34
CA GLU A 21 10.16 3.67 8.50
C GLU A 21 10.46 3.22 7.06
N ALA A 22 11.54 3.71 6.47
CA ALA A 22 11.95 3.37 5.12
C ALA A 22 12.24 1.85 4.98
N GLU A 23 12.86 1.27 6.00
CA GLU A 23 13.10 -0.17 6.06
C GLU A 23 11.79 -0.98 6.19
N GLY A 24 10.84 -0.52 7.01
CA GLY A 24 9.51 -1.12 7.08
C GLY A 24 8.81 -1.16 5.71
N VAL A 25 8.81 -0.03 4.99
CA VAL A 25 8.23 0.04 3.64
C VAL A 25 8.96 -0.89 2.66
N ARG A 26 10.29 -1.01 2.74
CA ARG A 26 11.05 -1.95 1.90
C ARG A 26 10.64 -3.40 2.15
N ARG A 27 10.45 -3.80 3.42
CA ARG A 27 10.00 -5.15 3.79
C ARG A 27 8.58 -5.43 3.31
N ASP A 28 7.66 -4.49 3.49
CA ASP A 28 6.28 -4.62 2.99
C ASP A 28 6.27 -4.75 1.47
N ARG A 29 7.05 -3.93 0.77
CA ARG A 29 7.21 -4.00 -0.69
C ARG A 29 7.82 -5.33 -1.15
N GLY A 30 8.78 -5.86 -0.40
CA GLY A 30 9.42 -7.15 -0.69
C GLY A 30 8.48 -8.35 -0.53
N SER A 31 7.44 -8.23 0.30
CA SER A 31 6.45 -9.30 0.51
C SER A 31 5.47 -9.49 -0.65
N VAL A 32 5.36 -8.51 -1.55
CA VAL A 32 4.40 -8.54 -2.67
C VAL A 32 5.17 -8.34 -3.99
N PRO A 33 5.75 -9.41 -4.57
CA PRO A 33 6.66 -9.28 -5.69
C PRO A 33 5.98 -8.70 -6.94
N LEU A 34 4.75 -9.13 -7.25
CA LEU A 34 3.96 -8.64 -8.37
C LEU A 34 3.12 -7.43 -7.95
N ARG A 35 3.37 -6.27 -8.55
CA ARG A 35 2.64 -5.03 -8.28
C ARG A 35 2.23 -4.40 -9.61
N ILE A 36 0.93 -4.22 -9.84
CA ILE A 36 0.34 -3.71 -11.08
C ILE A 36 -0.35 -2.39 -10.78
N GLY A 37 0.11 -1.32 -11.43
CA GLY A 37 -0.52 0.00 -11.38
C GLY A 37 -1.49 0.18 -12.55
N VAL A 38 -2.75 0.53 -12.26
CA VAL A 38 -3.78 0.79 -13.26
C VAL A 38 -4.06 2.30 -13.33
N THR A 39 -3.56 2.94 -14.38
CA THR A 39 -3.72 4.37 -14.61
C THR A 39 -4.68 4.67 -15.77
N GLY A 40 -5.16 5.92 -15.87
CA GLY A 40 -6.08 6.34 -16.92
C GLY A 40 -7.21 7.25 -16.44
N THR A 41 -8.09 7.70 -17.33
CA THR A 41 -9.18 8.63 -17.00
C THR A 41 -10.48 7.91 -16.64
N ARG A 42 -10.86 6.86 -17.39
CA ARG A 42 -12.11 6.10 -17.20
C ARG A 42 -11.83 4.60 -17.04
N GLY A 43 -12.78 3.85 -16.47
CA GLY A 43 -12.74 2.38 -16.43
C GLY A 43 -11.71 1.72 -15.49
N LYS A 44 -10.83 2.48 -14.83
CA LYS A 44 -9.78 1.96 -13.94
C LYS A 44 -10.28 0.91 -12.94
N SER A 45 -11.34 1.20 -12.21
CA SER A 45 -11.87 0.32 -11.16
C SER A 45 -12.41 -1.00 -11.72
N SER A 46 -12.96 -0.99 -12.94
CA SER A 46 -13.38 -2.20 -13.65
C SER A 46 -12.18 -3.02 -14.11
N VAL A 47 -11.16 -2.36 -14.65
CA VAL A 47 -9.89 -3.00 -15.06
C VAL A 47 -9.18 -3.63 -13.87
N VAL A 48 -9.09 -2.92 -12.73
CA VAL A 48 -8.53 -3.46 -11.48
C VAL A 48 -9.27 -4.74 -11.06
N ARG A 49 -10.62 -4.73 -11.08
CA ARG A 49 -11.43 -5.91 -10.73
C ARG A 49 -11.18 -7.08 -11.66
N LEU A 50 -11.11 -6.84 -12.98
CA LEU A 50 -10.84 -7.86 -13.98
C LEU A 50 -9.46 -8.49 -13.81
N ILE A 51 -8.41 -7.66 -13.68
CA ILE A 51 -7.03 -8.13 -13.46
C ILE A 51 -6.96 -8.93 -12.15
N ALA A 52 -7.56 -8.43 -11.07
CA ALA A 52 -7.56 -9.11 -9.78
C ALA A 52 -8.29 -10.46 -9.82
N ALA A 53 -9.44 -10.54 -10.51
CA ALA A 53 -10.18 -11.79 -10.69
C ALA A 53 -9.38 -12.79 -11.53
N ALA A 54 -8.76 -12.35 -12.63
CA ALA A 54 -7.93 -13.20 -13.49
C ALA A 54 -6.71 -13.77 -12.74
N LEU A 55 -6.01 -12.94 -11.96
CA LEU A 55 -4.88 -13.39 -11.14
C LEU A 55 -5.30 -14.34 -10.01
N ARG A 56 -6.45 -14.12 -9.36
CA ARG A 56 -6.98 -15.08 -8.37
C ARG A 56 -7.37 -16.41 -9.02
N GLY A 57 -7.96 -16.35 -10.21
CA GLY A 57 -8.30 -17.54 -11.01
C GLY A 57 -7.09 -18.39 -11.40
N SER A 58 -5.88 -17.82 -11.44
CA SER A 58 -4.63 -18.56 -11.65
C SER A 58 -3.98 -19.09 -10.36
N GLY A 59 -4.66 -18.96 -9.22
CA GLY A 59 -4.20 -19.46 -7.91
C GLY A 59 -3.36 -18.48 -7.10
N ARG A 60 -3.22 -17.22 -7.54
CA ARG A 60 -2.49 -16.19 -6.77
C ARG A 60 -3.32 -15.61 -5.64
N ARG A 61 -2.65 -15.21 -4.56
CA ARG A 61 -3.26 -14.40 -3.50
C ARG A 61 -3.14 -12.93 -3.86
N VAL A 62 -4.25 -12.33 -4.27
CA VAL A 62 -4.27 -10.97 -4.80
C VAL A 62 -4.97 -10.04 -3.83
N LEU A 63 -4.30 -8.95 -3.45
CA LEU A 63 -4.97 -7.77 -2.91
C LEU A 63 -5.20 -6.78 -4.05
N ALA A 64 -6.38 -6.19 -4.15
CA ALA A 64 -6.61 -5.11 -5.09
C ALA A 64 -7.27 -3.90 -4.43
N LYS A 65 -6.96 -2.71 -4.94
CA LYS A 65 -7.56 -1.45 -4.50
C LYS A 65 -8.27 -0.80 -5.66
N THR A 66 -9.58 -0.60 -5.53
CA THR A 66 -10.31 0.24 -6.48
C THR A 66 -10.34 1.68 -6.02
N THR A 67 -10.29 2.59 -6.98
CA THR A 67 -10.43 4.03 -6.77
C THR A 67 -11.84 4.47 -7.15
N GLY A 68 -12.35 5.54 -6.53
CA GLY A 68 -13.71 6.02 -6.74
C GLY A 68 -14.16 6.92 -5.60
N SER A 69 -15.47 7.24 -5.55
CA SER A 69 -16.08 7.99 -4.44
C SER A 69 -15.95 7.27 -3.10
N ARG A 70 -15.94 5.92 -3.13
CA ARG A 70 -15.63 5.05 -1.98
C ARG A 70 -14.53 4.08 -2.39
N PRO A 71 -13.27 4.28 -1.95
CA PRO A 71 -12.19 3.35 -2.25
C PRO A 71 -12.41 2.03 -1.50
N ARG A 72 -12.16 0.92 -2.19
CA ARG A 72 -12.41 -0.43 -1.68
C ARG A 72 -11.18 -1.29 -1.84
N LEU A 73 -10.93 -2.15 -0.87
CA LEU A 73 -10.04 -3.29 -1.01
C LEU A 73 -10.84 -4.52 -1.43
N ILE A 74 -10.30 -5.28 -2.39
CA ILE A 74 -10.75 -6.61 -2.75
C ILE A 74 -9.71 -7.57 -2.19
N LEU A 75 -10.11 -8.41 -1.24
CA LEU A 75 -9.25 -9.32 -0.50
C LEU A 75 -8.94 -10.60 -1.32
N PRO A 76 -7.96 -11.41 -0.90
CA PRO A 76 -7.62 -12.65 -1.61
C PRO A 76 -8.78 -13.64 -1.77
N ASP A 77 -9.72 -13.67 -0.82
CA ASP A 77 -10.95 -14.47 -0.89
C ASP A 77 -12.02 -13.87 -1.83
N GLY A 78 -11.82 -12.64 -2.30
CA GLY A 78 -12.75 -11.91 -3.14
C GLY A 78 -13.76 -11.04 -2.43
N SER A 79 -13.80 -11.08 -1.09
CA SER A 79 -14.62 -10.16 -0.32
C SER A 79 -14.12 -8.73 -0.48
N GLU A 80 -15.01 -7.75 -0.33
CA GLU A 80 -14.66 -6.34 -0.37
C GLU A 80 -14.80 -5.68 1.01
N ARG A 81 -13.83 -4.84 1.36
CA ARG A 81 -13.90 -3.96 2.53
C ARG A 81 -13.56 -2.53 2.17
N ASP A 82 -14.05 -1.58 2.95
CA ASP A 82 -13.71 -0.17 2.74
C ASP A 82 -12.22 0.08 3.00
N PHE A 83 -11.60 0.88 2.14
CA PHE A 83 -10.21 1.33 2.35
C PHE A 83 -10.22 2.59 3.22
N PRO A 84 -9.56 2.57 4.39
CA PRO A 84 -9.56 3.73 5.27
C PRO A 84 -8.87 4.90 4.58
N ARG A 85 -9.58 6.02 4.45
CA ARG A 85 -9.06 7.25 3.86
C ARG A 85 -9.26 8.41 4.80
N PHE A 86 -8.18 8.85 5.43
CA PHE A 86 -8.15 10.06 6.24
C PHE A 86 -7.61 11.22 5.38
N GLY A 87 -8.50 11.88 4.64
CA GLY A 87 -8.16 13.07 3.83
C GLY A 87 -8.07 12.84 2.31
N PRO A 88 -7.47 13.80 1.57
CA PRO A 88 -7.34 13.71 0.11
C PRO A 88 -6.40 12.56 -0.32
N PRO A 89 -6.46 12.15 -1.60
CA PRO A 89 -5.50 11.19 -2.16
C PRO A 89 -4.05 11.55 -1.84
N SER A 90 -3.35 10.62 -1.18
CA SER A 90 -1.94 10.78 -0.84
C SER A 90 -1.15 9.54 -1.22
N ILE A 91 0.11 9.75 -1.63
CA ILE A 91 1.08 8.67 -1.86
C ILE A 91 1.30 7.81 -0.59
N LEU A 92 1.05 8.38 0.60
CA LEU A 92 1.15 7.65 1.86
C LEU A 92 0.11 6.52 1.97
N GLU A 93 -1.01 6.60 1.25
CA GLU A 93 -1.98 5.50 1.15
C GLU A 93 -1.33 4.21 0.60
N GLN A 94 -0.28 4.34 -0.23
CA GLN A 94 0.43 3.19 -0.79
C GLN A 94 1.22 2.42 0.27
N LYS A 95 1.73 3.11 1.31
CA LYS A 95 2.39 2.45 2.45
C LYS A 95 1.38 1.57 3.20
N LEU A 96 0.17 2.09 3.43
CA LEU A 96 -0.92 1.32 4.07
C LEU A 96 -1.35 0.14 3.20
N LEU A 97 -1.41 0.33 1.88
CA LEU A 97 -1.79 -0.72 0.95
C LEU A 97 -0.75 -1.86 0.92
N LEU A 98 0.54 -1.54 0.94
CA LEU A 98 1.60 -2.54 1.04
C LEU A 98 1.55 -3.31 2.37
N ARG A 99 1.31 -2.61 3.48
CA ARG A 99 1.10 -3.25 4.79
C ARG A 99 -0.11 -4.18 4.80
N ALA A 100 -1.22 -3.73 4.21
CA ALA A 100 -2.41 -4.56 4.06
C ALA A 100 -2.12 -5.80 3.21
N ALA A 101 -1.42 -5.64 2.07
CA ALA A 101 -1.07 -6.77 1.21
C ALA A 101 -0.18 -7.79 1.93
N ARG A 102 0.81 -7.32 2.71
CA ARG A 102 1.62 -8.18 3.59
C ARG A 102 0.76 -8.93 4.61
N ALA A 103 -0.14 -8.23 5.31
CA ALA A 103 -0.99 -8.81 6.34
C ALA A 103 -1.97 -9.85 5.77
N GLU A 104 -2.49 -9.61 4.57
CA GLU A 104 -3.36 -10.55 3.84
C GLU A 104 -2.56 -11.67 3.14
N GLY A 105 -1.23 -11.73 3.30
CA GLY A 105 -0.36 -12.71 2.66
C GLY A 105 -0.44 -12.71 1.14
N ALA A 106 -0.70 -11.55 0.54
CA ALA A 106 -0.85 -11.39 -0.90
C ALA A 106 0.51 -11.46 -1.62
N ASP A 107 0.60 -12.24 -2.69
CA ASP A 107 1.76 -12.30 -3.58
C ASP A 107 1.64 -11.33 -4.77
N ALA A 108 0.44 -10.77 -4.97
CA ALA A 108 0.14 -9.80 -6.00
C ALA A 108 -0.69 -8.61 -5.48
N LEU A 109 -0.37 -7.40 -5.93
CA LEU A 109 -1.12 -6.17 -5.65
C LEU A 109 -1.56 -5.50 -6.96
N VAL A 110 -2.83 -5.11 -7.06
CA VAL A 110 -3.39 -4.38 -8.22
C VAL A 110 -4.06 -3.09 -7.74
N ALA A 111 -3.63 -1.91 -8.21
CA ALA A 111 -4.14 -0.63 -7.71
C ALA A 111 -4.12 0.51 -8.72
#